data_AF-A0A7G2J029-F1
#
_entry.id   AF-A0A7G2J029-F1
#
_cell.length_a   1.000
_cell.length_b   1.000
_cell.length_c   1.000
_cell.angle_alpha   90.00
_cell.angle_beta   90.00
_cell.angle_gamma   90.00
#
_symmetry.space_group_name_H-M   'P 1'
#
loop_
_entity.id
_entity.type
_entity.pdbx_description
1 polymer ?
#
loop_
_entity_poly.entity_id
_entity_poly.type
_entity_poly.pdbx_seq_one_letter_code
_entity_poly.pdbx_strand_id
1 'polypeptide(L)'
;MLEQKIEEPLSELSVTPSVTSVNTVTKSLRMRSLCWILAGVVCCVIAAIVTWEAQFDPRLSRYVSLGVGEGCHWYANQDVLRFDQHQQFIKTSTLDCQSYPWVYLTLYPNFPRISALTCRKQFSRWQDNDCVTHYYFAESRHVGT
;
A
#
# COMPACT_ATOMS: atom_id res chain seq x y z
N MET A 1 96.29 -5.69 -2.22
CA MET A 1 94.90 -6.20 -2.24
C MET A 1 94.04 -5.05 -1.71
N LEU A 2 93.46 -4.26 -2.63
CA LEU A 2 92.00 -4.14 -2.89
C LEU A 2 91.27 -3.43 -1.73
N GLU A 3 90.53 -2.32 -1.84
CA GLU A 3 90.11 -1.41 -2.92
C GLU A 3 89.46 -0.19 -2.21
N GLN A 4 89.54 1.02 -2.78
CA GLN A 4 88.79 2.22 -2.32
C GLN A 4 87.35 2.19 -2.87
N LYS A 5 86.35 2.72 -2.14
CA LYS A 5 85.21 3.42 -2.77
C LYS A 5 84.53 4.47 -1.85
N ILE A 6 84.17 5.57 -2.50
CA ILE A 6 83.63 6.88 -2.08
C ILE A 6 82.09 6.85 -2.01
N GLU A 7 81.43 7.64 -1.13
CA GLU A 7 80.27 8.53 -1.45
C GLU A 7 79.79 9.37 -0.22
N GLU A 8 79.67 10.70 -0.38
CA GLU A 8 78.93 11.70 0.43
C GLU A 8 77.44 11.76 -0.06
N PRO A 9 76.52 12.66 0.39
CA PRO A 9 76.13 13.21 1.70
C PRO A 9 74.56 13.19 1.88
N LEU A 10 74.02 14.01 2.81
CA LEU A 10 72.70 14.69 2.77
C LEU A 10 71.52 14.20 3.65
N SER A 11 70.94 15.19 4.34
CA SER A 11 69.51 15.44 4.58
C SER A 11 68.92 15.28 6.00
N GLU A 12 68.61 16.47 6.53
CA GLU A 12 67.31 16.88 7.08
C GLU A 12 66.84 16.29 8.42
N LEU A 13 67.03 17.09 9.47
CA LEU A 13 66.16 17.09 10.64
C LEU A 13 65.47 18.45 10.75
N SER A 14 64.28 18.56 10.14
CA SER A 14 63.33 19.64 10.42
C SER A 14 61.98 19.00 10.73
N VAL A 15 61.65 18.92 12.02
CA VAL A 15 60.34 18.50 12.51
C VAL A 15 59.58 19.76 12.90
N THR A 16 58.49 20.07 12.18
CA THR A 16 57.41 20.95 12.65
C THR A 16 56.07 20.22 12.45
N PRO A 17 55.18 20.15 13.46
CA PRO A 17 53.97 19.34 13.37
C PRO A 17 52.78 20.06 12.70
N SER A 18 52.09 19.28 11.86
CA SER A 18 50.75 19.40 11.30
C SER A 18 49.71 20.23 12.08
N VAL A 19 49.24 21.31 11.45
CA VAL A 19 47.96 21.99 11.76
C VAL A 19 47.11 22.06 10.48
N THR A 20 46.74 20.90 9.91
CA THR A 20 45.83 20.86 8.73
C THR A 20 44.78 19.73 8.82
N SER A 21 44.97 18.74 9.70
CA SER A 21 44.17 17.50 9.72
C SER A 21 42.78 17.61 10.38
N VAL A 22 42.54 18.63 11.21
CA VAL A 22 41.31 18.68 12.05
C VAL A 22 40.06 19.07 11.25
N ASN A 23 40.20 19.92 10.22
CA ASN A 23 39.07 20.50 9.48
C ASN A 23 38.50 19.55 8.41
N THR A 24 39.31 18.65 7.85
CA THR A 24 38.89 17.67 6.84
C THR A 24 38.16 16.48 7.46
N VAL A 25 38.61 16.03 8.64
CA VAL A 25 38.00 14.92 9.39
C VAL A 25 36.62 15.29 9.93
N THR A 26 36.43 16.51 10.46
CA THR A 26 35.12 16.98 10.94
C THR A 26 34.09 17.17 9.84
N LYS A 27 34.50 17.67 8.65
CA LYS A 27 33.61 17.76 7.47
C LYS A 27 33.16 16.39 6.96
N SER A 28 34.08 15.43 6.92
CA SER A 28 33.83 14.03 6.54
C SER A 28 32.82 13.35 7.47
N LEU A 29 33.01 13.47 8.79
CA LEU A 29 32.11 12.90 9.78
C LEU A 29 30.71 13.54 9.72
N ARG A 30 30.67 14.87 9.57
CA ARG A 30 29.42 15.64 9.47
C ARG A 30 28.64 15.28 8.20
N MET A 31 29.32 15.08 7.08
CA MET A 31 28.71 14.67 5.82
C MET A 31 28.17 13.23 5.88
N ARG A 32 28.91 12.32 6.52
CA ARG A 32 28.45 10.94 6.76
C ARG A 32 27.22 10.89 7.68
N SER A 33 27.20 11.71 8.73
CA SER A 33 26.03 11.86 9.61
C SER A 33 24.83 12.44 8.87
N LEU A 34 25.05 13.42 7.98
CA LEU A 34 23.98 14.01 7.18
C LEU A 34 23.33 12.96 6.24
N CYS A 35 24.15 12.11 5.61
CA CYS A 35 23.65 11.02 4.77
C CYS A 35 22.78 10.03 5.56
N TRP A 36 23.16 9.68 6.79
CA TRP A 36 22.35 8.79 7.65
C TRP A 36 21.02 9.42 8.05
N ILE A 37 21.01 10.72 8.37
CA ILE A 37 19.77 11.45 8.66
C ILE A 37 18.87 11.48 7.42
N LEU A 38 19.43 11.79 6.25
CA LEU A 38 18.70 11.81 4.99
C LEU A 38 18.10 10.44 4.66
N ALA A 39 18.89 9.37 4.82
CA ALA A 39 18.43 7.99 4.64
C ALA A 39 17.30 7.65 5.63
N GLY A 40 17.42 8.05 6.90
CA GLY A 40 16.38 7.88 7.90
C GLY A 40 15.07 8.60 7.53
N VAL A 41 15.17 9.85 7.06
CA VAL A 41 14.01 10.63 6.59
C VAL A 41 13.36 9.96 5.38
N VAL A 42 14.15 9.51 4.40
CA VAL A 42 13.63 8.80 3.22
C VAL A 42 12.92 7.51 3.62
N CYS A 43 13.50 6.71 4.54
CA CYS A 43 12.85 5.52 5.06
C CYS A 43 11.53 5.83 5.76
N CYS A 44 11.46 6.91 6.56
CA CYS A 44 10.24 7.32 7.23
C CYS A 44 9.15 7.75 6.23
N VAL A 45 9.53 8.50 5.19
CA VAL A 45 8.60 8.91 4.11
C VAL A 45 8.07 7.70 3.36
N ILE A 46 8.93 6.74 3.01
CA ILE A 46 8.51 5.50 2.36
C ILE A 46 7.55 4.71 3.26
N ALA A 47 7.86 4.56 4.55
CA ALA A 47 7.00 3.88 5.49
C ALA A 47 5.63 4.57 5.63
N ALA A 48 5.59 5.90 5.66
CA ALA A 48 4.35 6.67 5.69
C ALA A 48 3.50 6.46 4.42
N ILE A 49 4.12 6.45 3.25
CA ILE A 49 3.41 6.19 1.97
C ILE A 49 2.87 4.76 1.93
N VAL A 50 3.69 3.77 2.32
CA VAL A 50 3.28 2.35 2.33
C VAL A 50 2.13 2.12 3.31
N THR A 51 2.21 2.70 4.51
CA THR A 51 1.14 2.58 5.50
C THR A 51 -0.14 3.27 5.04
N TRP A 52 -0.03 4.42 4.35
CA TRP A 52 -1.17 5.10 3.74
C TRP A 52 -1.85 4.24 2.66
N GLU A 53 -1.09 3.70 1.71
CA GLU A 53 -1.63 2.84 0.64
C GLU A 53 -2.24 1.55 1.20
N ALA A 54 -1.67 0.98 2.26
CA ALA A 54 -2.17 -0.25 2.89
C ALA A 54 -3.54 -0.09 3.55
N GLN A 55 -3.97 1.14 3.88
CA GLN A 55 -5.31 1.40 4.40
C GLN A 55 -6.40 1.25 3.34
N PHE A 56 -6.05 1.38 2.06
CA PHE A 56 -7.01 1.28 0.97
C PHE A 56 -7.03 -0.12 0.39
N ASP A 57 -8.09 -0.88 0.66
CA ASP A 57 -8.26 -2.19 0.04
C ASP A 57 -8.66 -2.02 -1.45
N PRO A 58 -7.79 -2.37 -2.42
CA PRO A 58 -8.12 -2.28 -3.85
C PRO A 58 -9.14 -3.35 -4.27
N ARG A 59 -9.63 -4.21 -3.38
CA ARG A 59 -10.57 -5.28 -3.74
C ARG A 59 -11.76 -4.77 -4.52
N LEU A 60 -12.35 -3.63 -4.15
CA LEU A 60 -13.51 -3.07 -4.85
C LEU A 60 -13.18 -2.59 -6.27
N SER A 61 -11.94 -2.20 -6.55
CA SER A 61 -11.54 -1.78 -7.90
C SER A 61 -11.47 -2.95 -8.89
N ARG A 62 -11.49 -4.19 -8.40
CA ARG A 62 -11.54 -5.41 -9.22
C ARG A 62 -12.97 -5.87 -9.49
N TYR A 63 -13.99 -5.19 -9.00
CA TYR A 63 -15.36 -5.63 -9.24
C TYR A 63 -15.76 -5.36 -10.69
N VAL A 64 -16.52 -6.28 -11.26
CA VAL A 64 -17.06 -6.13 -12.62
C VAL A 64 -18.46 -5.57 -12.58
N SER A 65 -18.79 -4.73 -13.56
CA SER A 65 -20.16 -4.26 -13.74
C SER A 65 -21.05 -5.40 -14.24
N LEU A 66 -22.18 -5.61 -13.56
CA LEU A 66 -23.26 -6.50 -13.99
C LEU A 66 -24.38 -5.77 -14.74
N GLY A 67 -24.33 -4.43 -14.79
CA GLY A 67 -25.29 -3.57 -15.47
C GLY A 67 -26.00 -2.58 -14.55
N VAL A 68 -26.99 -1.89 -15.11
CA VAL A 68 -27.82 -0.90 -14.41
C VAL A 68 -29.28 -1.36 -14.47
N GLY A 69 -29.98 -1.34 -13.34
CA GLY A 69 -31.38 -1.77 -13.25
C GLY A 69 -32.02 -1.34 -11.93
N GLU A 70 -33.31 -1.00 -11.98
CA GLU A 70 -34.09 -0.51 -10.82
C GLU A 70 -33.43 0.67 -10.08
N GLY A 71 -32.70 1.53 -10.82
CA GLY A 71 -31.98 2.68 -10.27
C GLY A 71 -30.61 2.38 -9.64
N CYS A 72 -30.21 1.11 -9.57
CA CYS A 72 -28.91 0.70 -9.05
C CYS A 72 -27.88 0.41 -10.16
N HIS A 73 -26.63 0.75 -9.89
CA HIS A 73 -25.43 0.32 -10.60
C HIS A 73 -24.84 -0.91 -9.90
N TRP A 74 -24.88 -2.06 -10.56
CA TRP A 74 -24.52 -3.34 -9.95
C TRP A 74 -23.10 -3.75 -10.29
N TYR A 75 -22.34 -4.10 -9.26
CA TYR A 75 -20.98 -4.58 -9.36
C TYR A 75 -20.82 -5.89 -8.59
N ALA A 76 -19.96 -6.79 -9.07
CA ALA A 76 -19.71 -8.08 -8.42
C ALA A 76 -18.22 -8.43 -8.34
N ASN A 77 -17.84 -9.17 -7.30
CA ASN A 77 -16.49 -9.70 -7.18
C ASN A 77 -16.18 -10.71 -8.30
N GLN A 78 -14.96 -10.68 -8.84
CA GLN A 78 -14.54 -11.57 -9.94
C GLN A 78 -14.17 -12.99 -9.50
N ASP A 79 -14.13 -13.26 -8.19
CA ASP A 79 -13.65 -14.53 -7.64
C ASP A 79 -14.65 -15.70 -7.84
N VAL A 80 -15.70 -15.50 -8.63
CA VAL A 80 -16.72 -16.49 -8.98
C VAL A 80 -16.71 -16.79 -10.48
N LEU A 81 -16.91 -18.06 -10.85
CA LEU A 81 -16.93 -18.48 -12.26
C LEU A 81 -18.20 -18.03 -12.99
N ARG A 82 -19.31 -17.84 -12.27
CA ARG A 82 -20.62 -17.45 -12.79
C ARG A 82 -21.28 -16.48 -11.81
N PHE A 83 -22.07 -15.56 -12.36
CA PHE A 83 -22.80 -14.53 -11.63
C PHE A 83 -24.29 -14.86 -11.41
N ASP A 84 -24.68 -16.13 -11.57
CA ASP A 84 -26.06 -16.59 -11.44
C ASP A 84 -26.66 -16.26 -10.07
N GLN A 85 -25.89 -16.48 -9.00
CA GLN A 85 -26.33 -16.15 -7.64
C GLN A 85 -26.43 -14.64 -7.40
N HIS A 86 -25.50 -13.84 -7.96
CA HIS A 86 -25.60 -12.38 -7.93
C HIS A 86 -26.85 -11.89 -8.65
N GLN A 87 -27.14 -12.42 -9.84
CA GLN A 87 -28.34 -12.05 -10.60
C GLN A 87 -29.63 -12.46 -9.87
N GLN A 88 -29.65 -13.62 -9.21
CA GLN A 88 -30.78 -14.05 -8.42
C GLN A 88 -31.02 -13.14 -7.21
N PHE A 89 -29.93 -12.72 -6.55
CA PHE A 89 -29.99 -11.72 -5.49
C PHE A 89 -30.54 -10.38 -6.00
N ILE A 90 -30.02 -9.85 -7.11
CA ILE A 90 -30.48 -8.58 -7.71
C ILE A 90 -32.00 -8.58 -7.93
N LYS A 91 -32.54 -9.67 -8.49
CA LYS A 91 -33.98 -9.82 -8.78
C LYS A 91 -34.88 -9.85 -7.55
N THR A 92 -34.33 -10.23 -6.40
CA THR A 92 -35.10 -10.41 -5.15
C THR A 92 -34.75 -9.38 -4.08
N SER A 93 -33.72 -8.58 -4.31
CA SER A 93 -33.25 -7.57 -3.37
C SER A 93 -34.21 -6.40 -3.26
N THR A 94 -34.35 -5.87 -2.04
CA THR A 94 -35.14 -4.67 -1.72
C THR A 94 -34.22 -3.54 -1.25
N LEU A 95 -33.05 -3.40 -1.89
CA LEU A 95 -32.08 -2.36 -1.57
C LEU A 95 -32.62 -0.97 -1.94
N ASP A 96 -32.27 0.04 -1.15
CA ASP A 96 -32.61 1.43 -1.44
C ASP A 96 -31.67 2.01 -2.51
N CYS A 97 -32.02 1.76 -3.78
CA CYS A 97 -31.31 2.30 -4.93
C CYS A 97 -31.49 3.81 -5.12
N GLN A 98 -32.41 4.47 -4.41
CA GLN A 98 -32.56 5.92 -4.52
C GLN A 98 -31.52 6.65 -3.69
N SER A 99 -31.32 6.22 -2.44
CA SER A 99 -30.33 6.84 -1.56
C SER A 99 -28.91 6.32 -1.80
N TYR A 100 -28.77 5.04 -2.16
CA TYR A 100 -27.48 4.36 -2.33
C TYR A 100 -27.41 3.59 -3.66
N PRO A 101 -27.31 4.29 -4.81
CA PRO A 101 -27.42 3.68 -6.13
C PRO A 101 -26.23 2.82 -6.53
N TRP A 102 -25.08 2.87 -5.85
CA TRP A 102 -23.90 2.09 -6.23
C TRP A 102 -23.75 0.86 -5.36
N VAL A 103 -23.92 -0.34 -5.93
CA VAL A 103 -23.97 -1.59 -5.17
C VAL A 103 -22.87 -2.54 -5.58
N TYR A 104 -22.07 -2.97 -4.60
CA TYR A 104 -20.98 -3.93 -4.75
C TYR A 104 -21.34 -5.22 -4.01
N LEU A 105 -21.58 -6.28 -4.78
CA LEU A 105 -21.98 -7.59 -4.30
C LEU A 105 -20.76 -8.50 -4.17
N THR A 106 -20.54 -9.02 -2.96
CA THR A 106 -19.54 -10.05 -2.70
C THR A 106 -20.22 -11.37 -2.41
N LEU A 107 -19.81 -12.39 -3.13
CA LEU A 107 -20.26 -13.77 -2.93
C LEU A 107 -19.07 -14.70 -3.09
N TYR A 108 -18.93 -15.66 -2.21
CA TYR A 108 -17.91 -16.70 -2.30
C TYR A 108 -18.58 -18.09 -2.29
N PRO A 109 -18.17 -19.03 -3.16
CA PRO A 109 -18.84 -20.33 -3.31
C PRO A 109 -18.98 -21.13 -2.00
N ASN A 110 -18.03 -20.98 -1.09
CA ASN A 110 -17.97 -21.74 0.16
C ASN A 110 -18.63 -21.03 1.35
N PHE A 111 -19.22 -19.85 1.15
CA PHE A 111 -19.84 -19.07 2.21
C PHE A 111 -21.31 -18.82 1.86
N PRO A 112 -22.28 -19.31 2.67
CA PRO A 112 -23.71 -19.13 2.43
C PRO A 112 -24.15 -17.71 2.82
N ARG A 113 -23.43 -16.70 2.33
CA ARG A 113 -23.66 -15.29 2.63
C ARG A 113 -23.33 -14.44 1.42
N ILE A 114 -24.24 -13.51 1.12
CA ILE A 114 -24.03 -12.41 0.18
C ILE A 114 -23.82 -11.15 1.01
N SER A 115 -22.77 -10.39 0.73
CA SER A 115 -22.64 -9.03 1.25
C SER A 115 -22.88 -8.01 0.15
N ALA A 116 -23.71 -7.01 0.44
CA ALA A 116 -23.97 -5.89 -0.45
C ALA A 116 -23.44 -4.61 0.21
N LEU A 117 -22.35 -4.06 -0.31
CA LEU A 117 -21.88 -2.73 0.04
C LEU A 117 -22.58 -1.73 -0.87
N THR A 118 -23.41 -0.86 -0.29
CA THR A 118 -24.18 0.16 -1.01
C THR A 118 -23.59 1.53 -0.73
N CYS A 119 -23.43 2.37 -1.74
CA CYS A 119 -22.76 3.66 -1.64
C CYS A 119 -23.59 4.76 -2.31
N ARG A 120 -23.53 5.99 -1.78
CA ARG A 120 -24.19 7.16 -2.38
C ARG A 120 -23.58 7.57 -3.72
N LYS A 121 -22.29 7.30 -3.90
CA LYS A 121 -21.50 7.58 -5.10
C LYS A 121 -20.67 6.36 -5.47
N GLN A 122 -20.15 6.37 -6.69
CA GLN A 122 -19.18 5.36 -7.11
C GLN A 122 -17.99 5.35 -6.16
N PHE A 123 -17.57 4.15 -5.77
CA PHE A 123 -16.43 3.98 -4.89
C PHE A 123 -15.17 4.65 -5.49
N SER A 124 -14.50 5.45 -4.67
CA SER A 124 -13.27 6.14 -5.03
C SER A 124 -12.23 5.96 -3.94
N ARG A 125 -10.97 5.69 -4.31
CA ARG A 125 -9.86 5.64 -3.36
C ARG A 125 -9.54 7.01 -2.75
N TRP A 126 -9.82 8.07 -3.49
CA TRP A 126 -9.33 9.43 -3.18
C TRP A 126 -10.38 10.34 -2.57
N GLN A 127 -11.57 9.82 -2.27
CA GLN A 127 -12.68 10.57 -1.68
C GLN A 127 -13.33 9.75 -0.58
N ASP A 128 -13.98 10.43 0.35
CA ASP A 128 -14.80 9.80 1.37
C ASP A 128 -15.97 9.06 0.70
N ASN A 129 -16.14 7.79 1.08
CA ASN A 129 -17.18 6.93 0.54
C ASN A 129 -18.27 6.74 1.60
N ASP A 130 -19.42 7.39 1.39
CA ASP A 130 -20.61 7.16 2.20
C ASP A 130 -21.26 5.84 1.79
N CYS A 131 -20.89 4.76 2.48
CA CYS A 131 -21.35 3.42 2.19
C CYS A 131 -21.92 2.70 3.42
N VAL A 132 -22.85 1.78 3.17
CA VAL A 132 -23.46 0.88 4.16
C VAL A 132 -23.35 -0.56 3.67
N THR A 133 -22.87 -1.45 4.53
CA THR A 133 -22.76 -2.88 4.22
C THR A 133 -23.95 -3.65 4.79
N HIS A 134 -24.62 -4.41 3.94
CA HIS A 134 -25.68 -5.34 4.30
C HIS A 134 -25.20 -6.78 4.13
N TYR A 135 -25.61 -7.65 5.05
CA TYR A 135 -25.30 -9.08 5.00
C TYR A 135 -26.59 -9.89 4.88
N TYR A 136 -26.63 -10.77 3.89
CA TYR A 136 -27.74 -11.67 3.63
C TYR A 136 -27.22 -13.09 3.75
N PHE A 137 -27.78 -13.86 4.67
CA PHE A 137 -27.43 -15.26 4.87
C PHE A 137 -28.44 -16.12 4.13
N ALA A 138 -27.95 -17.12 3.38
CA ALA A 138 -28.83 -18.15 2.87
C ALA A 138 -29.25 -19.01 4.07
N GLU A 139 -30.45 -18.76 4.58
CA GLU A 139 -31.03 -19.50 5.71
C GLU A 139 -30.89 -21.01 5.47
N SER A 140 -30.14 -21.72 6.31
CA SER A 140 -30.33 -23.16 6.43
C SER A 140 -31.63 -23.37 7.18
N ARG A 141 -32.73 -23.67 6.47
CA ARG A 141 -33.99 -24.11 7.10
C ARG A 141 -33.84 -25.49 7.76
N HIS A 142 -32.89 -25.68 8.68
CA HIS A 142 -32.79 -26.86 9.54
C HIS A 142 -32.11 -26.47 10.86
N VAL A 143 -32.80 -25.69 11.67
CA VAL A 143 -32.53 -25.62 13.10
C VAL A 143 -33.84 -25.91 13.83
N GLY A 144 -33.98 -27.17 14.26
CA GLY A 144 -34.93 -27.59 15.30
C GLY A 144 -36.33 -28.00 14.85
N THR A 145 -36.48 -29.27 14.45
CA THR A 145 -37.66 -30.09 14.77
C THR A 145 -37.18 -31.46 15.22
#